data_AF-A0A2E9IRK2-F1
#
_entry.id   AF-A0A2E9IRK2-F1
#
_cell.length_a   1.000
_cell.length_b   1.000
_cell.length_c   1.000
_cell.angle_alpha   90.00
_cell.angle_beta   90.00
_cell.angle_gamma   90.00
#
_symmetry.space_group_name_H-M   'P 1'
#
loop_
_entity.id
_entity.type
_entity.pdbx_description
1 polymer ?
#
loop_
_entity_poly.entity_id
_entity_poly.type
_entity_poly.pdbx_seq_one_letter_code
_entity_poly.pdbx_strand_id
1 'polypeptide(L)'
;FYGTRTLLQLLPTTTNFESAEIPAMTITDHPRFAWRGMMIDSARHFIEVDHIKSFLDWMAFHKLNNLHWHLSDDQGWRIEIKKYPKLTEVGAYRESTPPYGDRKGSDHTRYGAFYTQQQIQEVVRYAAERHITVLPEIDMPGHMAAATAAYPYLGNSDLPDYAPKVQNHWGIHPYTLAPTEAVFEFVDDIFTEVCALFPSTYIHMGGDEAPKTQWEASPRVQALMQAKGLKDGHEVQSYFVKRVEKSLRARGAN
;
A
#
# COMPACT_ATOMS: atom_id res chain seq x y z
N PHE A 1 -15.62 12.91 -20.13
CA PHE A 1 -14.20 12.47 -20.02
C PHE A 1 -13.85 11.31 -20.96
N TYR A 2 -14.35 10.08 -20.77
CA TYR A 2 -13.88 8.92 -21.56
C TYR A 2 -14.06 9.02 -23.08
N GLY A 3 -15.11 9.70 -23.56
CA GLY A 3 -15.28 9.99 -24.98
C GLY A 3 -14.10 10.75 -25.58
N THR A 4 -13.47 11.66 -24.82
CA THR A 4 -12.27 12.37 -25.30
C THR A 4 -11.05 11.44 -25.40
N ARG A 5 -10.98 10.38 -24.60
CA ARG A 5 -9.89 9.38 -24.69
C ARG A 5 -10.02 8.55 -25.96
N THR A 6 -11.25 8.17 -26.31
CA THR A 6 -11.54 7.55 -27.62
C THR A 6 -11.20 8.50 -28.77
N LEU A 7 -11.60 9.78 -28.67
CA LEU A 7 -11.27 10.78 -29.69
C LEU A 7 -9.77 10.91 -29.92
N LEU A 8 -8.97 10.95 -28.85
CA LEU A 8 -7.50 11.00 -28.94
C LEU A 8 -6.91 9.79 -29.67
N GLN A 9 -7.52 8.60 -29.54
CA GLN A 9 -7.09 7.38 -30.21
C GLN A 9 -7.53 7.32 -31.68
N LEU A 10 -8.55 8.09 -32.06
CA LEU A 10 -9.01 8.21 -33.45
C LEU A 10 -8.21 9.22 -34.26
N LEU A 11 -7.45 10.10 -33.59
CA LEU A 11 -6.59 11.06 -34.29
C LEU A 11 -5.51 10.32 -35.09
N PRO A 12 -5.24 10.73 -36.34
CA PRO A 12 -4.16 10.16 -37.12
C PRO A 12 -2.81 10.46 -36.47
N THR A 13 -1.86 9.54 -36.60
CA THR A 13 -0.48 9.68 -36.10
C THR A 13 0.43 10.50 -37.02
N THR A 14 -0.16 11.24 -37.98
CA THR A 14 0.59 12.00 -38.98
C THR A 14 1.24 13.24 -38.38
N THR A 15 2.40 13.64 -38.93
CA THR A 15 3.23 14.74 -38.42
C THR A 15 2.80 16.13 -38.89
N ASN A 16 1.75 16.24 -39.72
CA ASN A 16 1.21 17.54 -40.14
C ASN A 16 0.13 18.00 -39.16
N PHE A 17 0.49 18.90 -38.25
CA PHE A 17 -0.38 19.43 -37.19
C PHE A 17 -1.35 20.53 -37.65
N GLU A 18 -1.34 20.91 -38.93
CA GLU A 18 -2.22 21.97 -39.44
C GLU A 18 -3.67 21.49 -39.61
N SER A 19 -3.90 20.19 -39.86
CA SER A 19 -5.23 19.60 -39.99
C SER A 19 -5.23 18.10 -39.68
N ALA A 20 -6.22 17.63 -38.91
CA ALA A 20 -6.46 16.22 -38.64
C ALA A 20 -7.83 15.80 -39.16
N GLU A 21 -7.90 14.72 -39.94
CA GLU A 21 -9.14 14.14 -40.43
C GLU A 21 -9.50 12.91 -39.61
N ILE A 22 -10.75 12.84 -39.15
CA ILE A 22 -11.32 11.67 -38.46
C ILE A 22 -12.57 11.24 -39.24
N PRO A 23 -12.76 9.94 -39.56
CA PRO A 23 -13.96 9.49 -40.25
C PRO A 23 -15.22 9.86 -39.48
N ALA A 24 -16.26 10.30 -40.19
CA ALA A 24 -17.56 10.54 -39.59
C ALA A 24 -18.13 9.22 -39.05
N MET A 25 -18.43 9.16 -37.75
CA MET A 25 -18.91 7.95 -37.08
C MET A 25 -19.77 8.29 -35.86
N THR A 26 -20.54 7.30 -35.41
CA THR A 26 -21.29 7.35 -34.14
C THR A 26 -20.80 6.22 -33.24
N ILE A 27 -20.37 6.56 -32.03
CA ILE A 27 -19.90 5.59 -31.02
C ILE A 27 -20.80 5.69 -29.79
N THR A 28 -21.39 4.55 -29.40
CA THR A 28 -22.04 4.37 -28.09
C THR A 28 -21.20 3.37 -27.30
N ASP A 29 -20.65 3.78 -26.16
CA ASP A 29 -19.68 2.98 -25.40
C ASP A 29 -19.94 3.10 -23.89
N HIS A 30 -19.71 2.01 -23.15
CA HIS A 30 -19.82 1.95 -21.70
C HIS A 30 -18.92 0.83 -21.14
N PRO A 31 -18.37 0.99 -19.92
CA PRO A 31 -17.52 -0.03 -19.34
C PRO A 31 -18.36 -1.26 -18.91
N ARG A 32 -17.89 -2.47 -19.25
CA ARG A 32 -18.44 -3.73 -18.71
C ARG A 32 -18.28 -3.83 -17.19
N PHE A 33 -17.17 -3.33 -16.65
CA PHE A 33 -16.83 -3.39 -15.23
C PHE A 33 -16.65 -2.00 -14.64
N ALA A 34 -17.27 -1.76 -13.48
CA ALA A 34 -17.15 -0.50 -12.75
C ALA A 34 -15.73 -0.30 -12.19
N TRP A 35 -15.09 -1.37 -11.72
CA TRP A 35 -13.73 -1.35 -11.22
C TRP A 35 -12.74 -1.78 -12.31
N ARG A 36 -11.86 -0.87 -12.73
CA ARG A 36 -10.82 -1.11 -13.74
C ARG A 36 -9.51 -0.53 -13.21
N GLY A 37 -8.75 -1.36 -12.51
CA GLY A 37 -7.63 -0.89 -11.72
C GLY A 37 -6.28 -1.43 -12.13
N MET A 38 -5.24 -0.74 -11.67
CA MET A 38 -3.85 -1.18 -11.70
C MET A 38 -3.25 -0.94 -10.31
N MET A 39 -2.39 -1.85 -9.87
CA MET A 39 -1.61 -1.67 -8.64
C MET A 39 -0.19 -1.22 -8.97
N ILE A 40 0.33 -0.27 -8.21
CA ILE A 40 1.77 0.06 -8.18
C ILE A 40 2.36 -0.30 -6.81
N ASP A 41 3.51 -0.97 -6.82
CA ASP A 41 4.31 -1.27 -5.63
C ASP A 41 5.37 -0.18 -5.46
N SER A 42 5.18 0.69 -4.47
CA SER A 42 6.17 1.69 -4.08
C SER A 42 7.03 1.25 -2.90
N ALA A 43 6.68 0.13 -2.25
CA ALA A 43 7.35 -0.38 -1.07
C ALA A 43 8.68 -1.07 -1.44
N ARG A 44 8.71 -1.91 -2.48
CA ARG A 44 9.93 -2.60 -2.92
C ARG A 44 10.91 -1.63 -3.58
N HIS A 45 10.39 -0.81 -4.50
CA HIS A 45 11.13 0.30 -5.10
C HIS A 45 10.25 1.56 -5.14
N PHE A 46 10.78 2.67 -4.63
CA PHE A 46 10.10 3.95 -4.64
C PHE A 46 9.91 4.46 -6.08
N ILE A 47 8.71 4.98 -6.37
CA ILE A 47 8.36 5.55 -7.66
C ILE A 47 8.18 7.05 -7.47
N GLU A 48 8.98 7.86 -8.16
CA GLU A 48 8.86 9.31 -8.10
C GLU A 48 7.47 9.81 -8.51
N VAL A 49 7.00 10.88 -7.87
CA VAL A 49 5.65 11.46 -8.09
C VAL A 49 5.37 11.72 -9.57
N ASP A 50 6.34 12.21 -10.33
CA ASP A 50 6.16 12.50 -11.75
C ASP A 50 6.04 11.25 -12.63
N HIS A 51 6.65 10.14 -12.22
CA HIS A 51 6.41 8.84 -12.86
C HIS A 51 5.03 8.29 -12.54
N ILE A 52 4.53 8.50 -11.32
CA ILE A 52 3.15 8.14 -10.94
C ILE A 52 2.14 8.96 -11.76
N LYS A 53 2.35 10.27 -11.92
CA LYS A 53 1.52 11.13 -12.78
C LYS A 53 1.51 10.64 -14.23
N SER A 54 2.68 10.32 -14.76
CA SER A 54 2.81 9.76 -16.11
C SER A 54 2.06 8.42 -16.25
N PHE A 55 2.12 7.56 -15.22
CA PHE A 55 1.35 6.31 -15.19
C PHE A 55 -0.18 6.57 -15.15
N LEU A 56 -0.62 7.56 -14.38
CA LEU A 56 -2.03 7.99 -14.32
C LEU A 56 -2.54 8.52 -15.67
N ASP A 57 -1.71 9.23 -16.45
CA ASP A 57 -2.05 9.65 -17.81
C ASP A 57 -2.34 8.42 -18.71
N TRP A 58 -1.49 7.39 -18.64
CA TRP A 58 -1.69 6.15 -19.39
C TRP A 58 -2.90 5.36 -18.92
N MET A 59 -3.11 5.25 -17.60
CA MET A 59 -4.32 4.66 -17.06
C MET A 59 -5.58 5.34 -17.61
N ALA A 60 -5.59 6.68 -17.59
CA ALA A 60 -6.69 7.48 -18.10
C ALA A 60 -6.90 7.30 -19.61
N PHE A 61 -5.81 7.25 -20.38
CA PHE A 61 -5.84 6.97 -21.82
C PHE A 61 -6.52 5.64 -22.12
N HIS A 62 -6.26 4.61 -21.31
CA HIS A 62 -6.90 3.29 -21.41
C HIS A 62 -8.22 3.16 -20.64
N LYS A 63 -8.79 4.29 -20.18
CA LYS A 63 -10.07 4.35 -19.45
C LYS A 63 -10.08 3.54 -18.14
N LEU A 64 -8.94 3.29 -17.52
CA LEU A 64 -8.84 2.76 -16.15
C LEU A 64 -9.27 3.84 -15.14
N ASN A 65 -9.70 3.44 -13.95
CA ASN A 65 -10.32 4.35 -12.98
C ASN A 65 -9.96 4.09 -11.51
N ASN A 66 -9.12 3.09 -11.20
CA ASN A 66 -8.68 2.84 -9.84
C ASN A 66 -7.16 2.59 -9.81
N LEU A 67 -6.41 3.46 -9.14
CA LEU A 67 -5.01 3.20 -8.80
C LEU A 67 -4.96 2.60 -7.41
N HIS A 68 -4.59 1.32 -7.31
CA HIS A 68 -4.24 0.70 -6.03
C HIS A 68 -2.78 1.00 -5.73
N TRP A 69 -2.53 1.73 -4.65
CA TRP A 69 -1.19 2.17 -4.28
C TRP A 69 -0.68 1.39 -3.07
N HIS A 70 0.20 0.43 -3.33
CA HIS A 70 0.86 -0.37 -2.30
C HIS A 70 2.01 0.43 -1.67
N LEU A 71 1.76 0.92 -0.45
CA LEU A 71 2.56 1.96 0.22
C LEU A 71 3.40 1.47 1.41
N SER A 72 3.21 0.23 1.86
CA SER A 72 3.96 -0.33 2.99
C SER A 72 4.24 -1.81 2.77
N ASP A 73 5.48 -2.23 3.03
CA ASP A 73 5.88 -3.64 3.04
C ASP A 73 7.13 -3.79 3.93
N ASP A 74 7.67 -5.01 4.00
CA ASP A 74 8.84 -5.37 4.78
C ASP A 74 10.10 -4.56 4.45
N GLN A 75 10.28 -4.21 3.17
CA GLN A 75 11.46 -3.51 2.66
C GLN A 75 11.29 -1.98 2.65
N GLY A 76 10.13 -1.47 3.09
CA GLY A 76 9.86 -0.04 3.01
C GLY A 76 8.48 0.41 3.44
N TRP A 77 8.45 1.43 4.29
CA TRP A 77 7.26 2.23 4.59
C TRP A 77 7.32 3.56 3.84
N ARG A 78 6.32 3.86 3.00
CA ARG A 78 6.39 4.96 2.02
C ARG A 78 5.47 6.14 2.29
N ILE A 79 4.64 6.08 3.31
CA ILE A 79 3.66 7.14 3.60
C ILE A 79 4.03 7.91 4.87
N GLU A 80 4.07 9.24 4.79
CA GLU A 80 4.22 10.07 5.98
C GLU A 80 2.98 9.98 6.88
N ILE A 81 3.22 9.55 8.12
CA ILE A 81 2.24 9.56 9.21
C ILE A 81 2.81 10.45 10.30
N LYS A 82 2.20 11.62 10.49
CA LYS A 82 2.73 12.67 11.36
C LYS A 82 2.80 12.24 12.81
N LYS A 83 1.83 11.42 13.27
CA LYS A 83 1.84 10.89 14.64
C LYS A 83 2.98 9.89 14.87
N TYR A 84 3.45 9.21 13.82
CA TYR A 84 4.47 8.16 13.90
C TYR A 84 5.65 8.43 12.94
N PRO A 85 6.44 9.49 13.17
CA PRO A 85 7.46 9.93 12.22
C PRO A 85 8.55 8.88 11.95
N LYS A 86 8.87 8.01 12.92
CA LYS A 86 9.85 6.93 12.70
C LYS A 86 9.47 5.94 11.60
N LEU A 87 8.19 5.84 11.23
CA LEU A 87 7.80 5.00 10.09
C LEU A 87 8.51 5.44 8.80
N THR A 88 8.74 6.74 8.60
CA THR A 88 9.50 7.25 7.47
C THR A 88 10.95 7.59 7.80
N GLU A 89 11.29 8.00 9.03
CA GLU A 89 12.69 8.26 9.40
C GLU A 89 13.54 6.96 9.42
N VAL A 90 12.92 5.85 9.83
CA VAL A 90 13.56 4.52 9.90
C VAL A 90 12.98 3.59 8.83
N GLY A 91 11.66 3.35 8.85
CA GLY A 91 11.01 2.33 8.02
C GLY A 91 11.07 2.58 6.52
N ALA A 92 11.34 3.81 6.06
CA ALA A 92 11.51 4.11 4.64
C ALA A 92 12.89 3.69 4.11
N TYR A 93 13.85 3.34 4.95
CA TYR A 93 15.23 3.10 4.53
C TYR A 93 15.70 1.69 4.90
N ARG A 94 16.22 0.98 3.90
CA ARG A 94 16.91 -0.31 4.06
C ARG A 94 18.39 -0.15 3.76
N GLU A 95 19.20 -1.03 4.32
CA GLU A 95 20.66 -0.91 4.26
C GLU A 95 21.26 -1.43 2.94
N SER A 96 20.53 -2.29 2.23
CA SER A 96 20.93 -2.76 0.91
C SER A 96 19.76 -3.33 0.09
N THR A 97 20.00 -3.52 -1.20
CA THR A 97 19.08 -4.19 -2.14
C THR A 97 19.81 -5.32 -2.89
N PRO A 98 19.15 -6.44 -3.19
CA PRO A 98 19.69 -7.46 -4.07
C PRO A 98 19.98 -6.86 -5.46
N PRO A 99 21.22 -6.96 -5.96
CA PRO A 99 21.56 -6.42 -7.27
C PRO A 99 20.87 -7.20 -8.40
N TYR A 100 20.71 -6.55 -9.56
CA TYR A 100 20.16 -7.21 -10.74
C TYR A 100 21.03 -8.41 -11.15
N GLY A 101 20.39 -9.56 -11.38
CA GLY A 101 21.06 -10.80 -11.72
C GLY A 101 21.52 -11.63 -10.51
N ASP A 102 21.52 -11.08 -9.29
CA ASP A 102 21.82 -11.82 -8.07
C ASP A 102 20.85 -11.46 -6.93
N ARG A 103 19.77 -12.23 -6.84
CA ARG A 103 18.70 -12.05 -5.83
C ARG A 103 19.13 -12.38 -4.39
N LYS A 104 20.29 -13.00 -4.19
CA LYS A 104 20.82 -13.35 -2.85
C LYS A 104 21.93 -12.41 -2.40
N GLY A 105 22.48 -11.62 -3.31
CA GLY A 105 23.52 -10.64 -3.04
C GLY A 105 23.01 -9.41 -2.29
N SER A 106 23.95 -8.53 -2.00
CA SER A 106 23.73 -7.23 -1.38
C SER A 106 24.55 -6.20 -2.14
N ASP A 107 23.91 -5.13 -2.61
CA ASP A 107 24.60 -4.00 -3.26
C ASP A 107 25.31 -3.07 -2.25
N HIS A 108 25.16 -3.32 -0.94
CA HIS A 108 25.70 -2.52 0.17
C HIS A 108 25.37 -1.02 0.06
N THR A 109 24.25 -0.69 -0.59
CA THR A 109 23.83 0.69 -0.83
C THR A 109 22.53 0.96 -0.11
N ARG A 110 22.57 1.91 0.84
CA ARG A 110 21.37 2.35 1.56
C ARG A 110 20.35 2.89 0.56
N TYR A 111 19.13 2.38 0.63
CA TYR A 111 18.06 2.70 -0.30
C TYR A 111 16.80 3.10 0.47
N GLY A 112 16.16 4.19 0.05
CA GLY A 112 14.89 4.58 0.64
C GLY A 112 14.41 5.97 0.24
N ALA A 113 13.10 6.12 0.26
CA ALA A 113 12.36 7.37 0.10
C ALA A 113 10.92 7.15 0.58
N PHE A 114 10.18 8.24 0.78
CA PHE A 114 8.77 8.22 1.16
C PHE A 114 8.05 9.42 0.56
N TYR A 115 6.73 9.34 0.47
CA TYR A 115 5.85 10.42 0.07
C TYR A 115 5.42 11.21 1.30
N THR A 116 5.66 12.52 1.26
CA THR A 116 5.02 13.45 2.19
C THR A 116 3.52 13.46 1.97
N GLN A 117 2.76 13.87 2.98
CA GLN A 117 1.31 14.04 2.86
C GLN A 117 0.93 15.02 1.73
N GLN A 118 1.75 16.05 1.49
CA GLN A 118 1.54 16.99 0.39
C GLN A 118 1.70 16.33 -0.98
N GLN A 119 2.73 15.50 -1.17
CA GLN A 119 2.93 14.74 -2.41
C GLN A 119 1.79 13.75 -2.65
N ILE A 120 1.30 13.09 -1.59
CA ILE A 120 0.14 12.20 -1.68
C ILE A 120 -1.09 12.98 -2.14
N GLN A 121 -1.40 14.12 -1.51
CA GLN A 121 -2.52 14.97 -1.89
C GLN A 121 -2.40 15.47 -3.34
N GLU A 122 -1.18 15.76 -3.80
CA GLU A 122 -0.91 16.12 -5.19
C GLU A 122 -1.27 14.98 -6.15
N VAL A 123 -0.80 13.75 -5.88
CA VAL A 123 -1.12 12.56 -6.69
C VAL A 123 -2.62 12.29 -6.69
N VAL A 124 -3.26 12.33 -5.53
CA VAL A 124 -4.72 12.12 -5.37
C VAL A 124 -5.50 13.14 -6.20
N ARG A 125 -5.14 14.43 -6.13
CA ARG A 125 -5.77 15.48 -6.94
C ARG A 125 -5.55 15.24 -8.43
N TYR A 126 -4.32 14.93 -8.83
CA TYR A 126 -3.96 14.69 -10.23
C TYR A 126 -4.71 13.49 -10.83
N ALA A 127 -4.89 12.43 -10.05
CA ALA A 127 -5.70 11.26 -10.40
C ALA A 127 -7.19 11.62 -10.52
N ALA A 128 -7.73 12.42 -9.60
CA ALA A 128 -9.13 12.85 -9.62
C ALA A 128 -9.47 13.67 -10.87
N GLU A 129 -8.58 14.56 -11.31
CA GLU A 129 -8.71 15.30 -12.59
C GLU A 129 -8.82 14.37 -13.82
N ARG A 130 -8.41 13.11 -13.67
CA ARG A 130 -8.45 12.05 -14.69
C ARG A 130 -9.53 11.01 -14.42
N HIS A 131 -10.44 11.26 -13.48
CA HIS A 131 -11.47 10.31 -13.06
C HIS A 131 -10.89 8.96 -12.59
N ILE A 132 -9.74 9.01 -11.91
CA ILE A 132 -9.10 7.87 -11.27
C ILE A 132 -9.19 8.06 -9.74
N THR A 133 -9.74 7.07 -9.05
CA THR A 133 -9.70 6.98 -7.58
C THR A 133 -8.38 6.36 -7.16
N VAL A 134 -7.74 6.89 -6.11
CA VAL A 134 -6.53 6.32 -5.51
C VAL A 134 -6.93 5.54 -4.25
N LEU A 135 -6.79 4.22 -4.30
CA LEU A 135 -6.98 3.29 -3.19
C LEU A 135 -5.63 3.08 -2.50
N PRO A 136 -5.43 3.57 -1.26
CA PRO A 136 -4.22 3.29 -0.51
C PRO A 136 -4.25 1.87 0.04
N GLU A 137 -3.07 1.27 0.18
CA GLU A 137 -2.86 0.06 0.94
C GLU A 137 -1.86 0.26 2.07
N ILE A 138 -2.26 -0.15 3.27
CA ILE A 138 -1.37 -0.37 4.41
C ILE A 138 -1.47 -1.84 4.78
N ASP A 139 -0.46 -2.62 4.42
CA ASP A 139 -0.47 -4.07 4.62
C ASP A 139 -0.36 -4.44 6.09
N MET A 140 -1.28 -5.30 6.55
CA MET A 140 -1.31 -5.85 7.89
C MET A 140 -2.14 -7.14 7.93
N PRO A 141 -1.82 -8.10 8.83
CA PRO A 141 -0.79 -8.02 9.88
C PRO A 141 0.58 -8.55 9.46
N GLY A 142 0.71 -9.12 8.25
CA GLY A 142 1.98 -9.48 7.62
C GLY A 142 2.64 -8.27 6.96
N HIS A 143 3.79 -8.46 6.30
CA HIS A 143 4.51 -7.39 5.59
C HIS A 143 4.86 -6.15 6.44
N MET A 144 5.09 -6.35 7.75
CA MET A 144 5.24 -5.28 8.72
C MET A 144 6.65 -5.18 9.32
N ALA A 145 7.68 -5.74 8.66
CA ALA A 145 9.05 -5.61 9.13
C ALA A 145 9.53 -4.14 9.17
N ALA A 146 9.15 -3.30 8.20
CA ALA A 146 9.53 -1.88 8.22
C ALA A 146 8.90 -1.11 9.40
N ALA A 147 7.62 -1.36 9.67
CA ALA A 147 6.91 -0.73 10.77
C ALA A 147 7.43 -1.21 12.14
N THR A 148 7.66 -2.51 12.29
CA THR A 148 8.21 -3.08 13.53
C THR A 148 9.67 -2.71 13.76
N ALA A 149 10.46 -2.45 12.71
CA ALA A 149 11.81 -1.90 12.86
C ALA A 149 11.77 -0.45 13.39
N ALA A 150 10.83 0.36 12.92
CA ALA A 150 10.63 1.74 13.39
C ALA A 150 10.10 1.79 14.83
N TYR A 151 9.18 0.88 15.17
CA TYR A 151 8.55 0.76 16.48
C TYR A 151 8.48 -0.71 16.92
N PRO A 152 9.53 -1.23 17.59
CA PRO A 152 9.60 -2.65 17.97
C PRO A 152 8.46 -3.17 18.85
N TYR A 153 7.80 -2.29 19.62
CA TYR A 153 6.65 -2.69 20.44
C TYR A 153 5.43 -3.14 19.62
N LEU A 154 5.39 -2.84 18.31
CA LEU A 154 4.29 -3.19 17.42
C LEU A 154 4.22 -4.68 17.09
N GLY A 155 5.34 -5.41 17.18
CA GLY A 155 5.36 -6.83 16.89
C GLY A 155 5.46 -7.70 18.15
N ASN A 156 5.89 -8.93 17.94
CA ASN A 156 5.93 -9.98 18.95
C ASN A 156 7.20 -9.87 19.83
N SER A 157 7.36 -8.74 20.52
CA SER A 157 8.55 -8.38 21.31
C SER A 157 8.82 -9.25 22.54
N ASP A 158 7.89 -10.14 22.87
CA ASP A 158 8.00 -11.15 23.91
C ASP A 158 8.66 -12.46 23.43
N LEU A 159 9.03 -12.54 22.15
CA LEU A 159 9.82 -13.64 21.61
C LEU A 159 11.32 -13.48 21.93
N PRO A 160 12.05 -14.60 22.12
CA PRO A 160 13.49 -14.57 22.21
C PRO A 160 14.09 -14.02 20.90
N ASP A 161 15.20 -13.29 21.00
CA ASP A 161 15.93 -12.72 19.87
C ASP A 161 15.11 -11.80 18.95
N TYR A 162 14.01 -11.22 19.45
CA TYR A 162 13.19 -10.29 18.68
C TYR A 162 13.98 -9.01 18.33
N ALA A 163 14.41 -8.91 17.07
CA ALA A 163 15.22 -7.82 16.56
C ALA A 163 14.76 -7.41 15.14
N PRO A 164 13.57 -6.78 15.01
CA PRO A 164 13.02 -6.40 13.71
C PRO A 164 13.94 -5.41 12.99
N LYS A 165 14.03 -5.57 11.68
CA LYS A 165 14.78 -4.70 10.77
C LYS A 165 13.98 -4.49 9.50
N VAL A 166 14.17 -3.35 8.85
CA VAL A 166 13.72 -3.18 7.46
C VAL A 166 14.45 -4.22 6.62
N GLN A 167 13.69 -4.99 5.84
CA GLN A 167 14.25 -6.14 5.14
C GLN A 167 15.01 -5.70 3.90
N ASN A 168 16.16 -6.33 3.67
CA ASN A 168 16.97 -6.05 2.49
C ASN A 168 16.59 -6.95 1.32
N HIS A 169 15.96 -8.11 1.56
CA HIS A 169 15.70 -9.14 0.55
C HIS A 169 14.19 -9.37 0.30
N TRP A 170 13.89 -9.88 -0.90
CA TRP A 170 12.54 -10.19 -1.35
C TRP A 170 11.97 -11.46 -0.72
N GLY A 171 10.65 -11.66 -0.83
CA GLY A 171 9.94 -12.83 -0.32
C GLY A 171 9.25 -12.56 1.01
N ILE A 172 8.76 -13.64 1.63
CA ILE A 172 7.96 -13.60 2.86
C ILE A 172 8.85 -13.43 4.09
N HIS A 173 8.46 -12.51 4.98
CA HIS A 173 9.15 -12.26 6.25
C HIS A 173 8.30 -12.60 7.46
N PRO A 174 8.91 -12.97 8.60
CA PRO A 174 8.17 -13.47 9.74
C PRO A 174 7.55 -12.37 10.62
N TYR A 175 7.93 -11.10 10.42
CA TYR A 175 7.57 -10.00 11.31
C TYR A 175 6.12 -9.58 11.12
N THR A 176 5.26 -10.01 12.05
CA THR A 176 3.84 -9.68 12.08
C THR A 176 3.52 -8.70 13.19
N LEU A 177 2.45 -7.93 13.03
CA LEU A 177 1.88 -7.14 14.11
C LEU A 177 1.35 -8.03 15.25
N ALA A 178 1.62 -7.64 16.49
CA ALA A 178 1.06 -8.32 17.65
C ALA A 178 -0.40 -7.86 17.88
N PRO A 179 -1.38 -8.76 18.05
CA PRO A 179 -2.80 -8.44 18.24
C PRO A 179 -3.12 -7.86 19.64
N THR A 180 -2.47 -6.75 20.00
CA THR A 180 -2.60 -6.08 21.30
C THR A 180 -3.36 -4.78 21.19
N GLU A 181 -3.92 -4.30 22.30
CA GLU A 181 -4.68 -3.03 22.30
C GLU A 181 -3.82 -1.84 21.87
N ALA A 182 -2.55 -1.76 22.30
CA ALA A 182 -1.62 -0.73 21.84
C ALA A 182 -1.37 -0.74 20.31
N VAL A 183 -1.39 -1.94 19.70
CA VAL A 183 -1.28 -2.06 18.24
C VAL A 183 -2.58 -1.67 17.56
N PHE A 184 -3.74 -1.99 18.14
CA PHE A 184 -5.00 -1.51 17.59
C PHE A 184 -5.15 0.01 17.71
N GLU A 185 -4.65 0.64 18.78
CA GLU A 185 -4.56 2.11 18.88
C GLU A 185 -3.64 2.69 17.78
N PHE A 186 -2.47 2.08 17.57
CA PHE A 186 -1.58 2.45 16.46
C PHE A 186 -2.30 2.36 15.10
N VAL A 187 -2.97 1.24 14.83
CA VAL A 187 -3.73 1.04 13.58
C VAL A 187 -4.82 2.09 13.40
N ASP A 188 -5.58 2.38 14.46
CA ASP A 188 -6.61 3.42 14.46
C ASP A 188 -6.04 4.80 14.11
N ASP A 189 -4.88 5.13 14.67
CA ASP A 189 -4.16 6.36 14.39
C ASP A 189 -3.66 6.42 12.94
N ILE A 190 -3.05 5.33 12.42
CA ILE A 190 -2.65 5.23 11.00
C ILE A 190 -3.85 5.52 10.10
N PHE A 191 -4.96 4.81 10.31
CA PHE A 191 -6.13 4.96 9.44
C PHE A 191 -6.84 6.29 9.61
N THR A 192 -6.65 6.98 10.73
CA THR A 192 -7.13 8.37 10.88
C THR A 192 -6.42 9.30 9.91
N GLU A 193 -5.10 9.21 9.79
CA GLU A 193 -4.34 10.01 8.82
C GLU A 193 -4.56 9.55 7.38
N VAL A 194 -4.56 8.22 7.13
CA VAL A 194 -4.78 7.68 5.78
C VAL A 194 -6.17 8.06 5.25
N CYS A 195 -7.25 7.89 6.01
CA CYS A 195 -8.59 8.27 5.54
C CYS A 195 -8.72 9.78 5.28
N ALA A 196 -7.94 10.62 5.96
CA ALA A 196 -7.92 12.06 5.69
C ALA A 196 -7.17 12.42 4.39
N LEU A 197 -6.20 11.61 3.97
CA LEU A 197 -5.41 11.84 2.75
C LEU A 197 -6.09 11.30 1.50
N PHE A 198 -6.85 10.21 1.62
CA PHE A 198 -7.43 9.50 0.49
C PHE A 198 -8.96 9.59 0.53
N PRO A 199 -9.62 10.22 -0.45
CA PRO A 199 -11.08 10.30 -0.52
C PRO A 199 -11.74 8.99 -0.97
N SER A 200 -10.96 7.92 -1.18
CA SER A 200 -11.47 6.60 -1.52
C SER A 200 -12.39 6.08 -0.43
N THR A 201 -13.52 5.47 -0.82
CA THR A 201 -14.42 4.79 0.11
C THR A 201 -13.94 3.40 0.52
N TYR A 202 -12.85 2.93 -0.07
CA TYR A 202 -12.16 1.69 0.26
C TYR A 202 -10.75 2.00 0.76
N ILE A 203 -10.28 1.22 1.73
CA ILE A 203 -8.88 1.18 2.14
C ILE A 203 -8.43 -0.27 2.08
N HIS A 204 -7.33 -0.56 1.37
CA HIS A 204 -6.79 -1.91 1.35
C HIS A 204 -5.93 -2.11 2.60
N MET A 205 -6.18 -3.18 3.35
CA MET A 205 -5.40 -3.50 4.55
C MET A 205 -4.40 -4.64 4.33
N GLY A 206 -4.21 -5.07 3.08
CA GLY A 206 -3.42 -6.24 2.72
C GLY A 206 -4.00 -7.52 3.31
N GLY A 207 -3.21 -8.23 4.11
CA GLY A 207 -3.62 -9.42 4.84
C GLY A 207 -3.15 -10.73 4.22
N ASP A 208 -2.33 -10.65 3.17
CA ASP A 208 -1.62 -11.76 2.58
C ASP A 208 -0.37 -12.15 3.38
N GLU A 209 0.09 -13.37 3.10
CA GLU A 209 1.37 -13.96 3.50
C GLU A 209 1.85 -13.80 4.96
N ALA A 210 0.98 -13.47 5.92
CA ALA A 210 1.32 -13.33 7.34
C ALA A 210 1.66 -14.68 8.01
N PRO A 211 2.93 -15.03 8.28
CA PRO A 211 3.27 -16.32 8.87
C PRO A 211 2.81 -16.40 10.33
N LYS A 212 2.27 -17.55 10.73
CA LYS A 212 1.67 -17.73 12.07
C LYS A 212 2.70 -18.03 13.17
N THR A 213 3.94 -18.31 12.78
CA THR A 213 5.01 -18.80 13.66
C THR A 213 5.31 -17.85 14.82
N GLN A 214 5.34 -16.53 14.59
CA GLN A 214 5.59 -15.58 15.68
C GLN A 214 4.44 -15.53 16.70
N TRP A 215 3.19 -15.63 16.24
CA TRP A 215 2.02 -15.66 17.12
C TRP A 215 1.93 -16.96 17.91
N GLU A 216 2.22 -18.09 17.27
CA GLU A 216 2.23 -19.40 17.91
C GLU A 216 3.31 -19.51 18.99
N ALA A 217 4.44 -18.82 18.80
CA ALA A 217 5.52 -18.79 19.78
C ALA A 217 5.38 -17.69 20.86
N SER A 218 4.54 -16.67 20.65
CA SER A 218 4.43 -15.51 21.55
C SER A 218 3.57 -15.83 22.78
N PRO A 219 4.12 -15.80 24.02
CA PRO A 219 3.32 -16.01 25.23
C PRO A 219 2.12 -15.06 25.36
N ARG A 220 2.28 -13.80 24.91
CA ARG A 220 1.21 -12.80 24.92
C ARG A 220 0.09 -13.15 23.95
N VAL A 221 0.41 -13.65 22.75
CA VAL A 221 -0.61 -14.08 21.79
C VAL A 221 -1.26 -15.38 22.23
N GLN A 222 -0.52 -16.31 22.83
CA GLN A 222 -1.11 -17.51 23.44
C GLN A 222 -2.11 -17.15 24.54
N ALA A 223 -1.81 -16.16 25.39
CA ALA A 223 -2.75 -15.67 26.41
C ALA A 223 -4.00 -15.04 25.79
N LEU A 224 -3.86 -14.28 24.69
CA LEU A 224 -5.01 -13.75 23.93
C LEU A 224 -5.87 -14.89 23.38
N MET A 225 -5.25 -15.90 22.76
CA MET A 225 -5.94 -17.05 22.19
C MET A 225 -6.78 -17.77 23.26
N GLN A 226 -6.22 -18.01 24.44
CA GLN A 226 -6.95 -18.59 25.56
C GLN A 226 -8.11 -17.69 26.02
N ALA A 227 -7.86 -16.39 26.20
CA ALA A 227 -8.86 -15.44 26.68
C ALA A 227 -10.04 -15.23 25.70
N LYS A 228 -9.80 -15.40 24.40
CA LYS A 228 -10.80 -15.21 23.34
C LYS A 228 -11.32 -16.52 22.74
N GLY A 229 -10.81 -17.67 23.19
CA GLY A 229 -11.17 -18.98 22.66
C GLY A 229 -10.76 -19.20 21.20
N LEU A 230 -9.62 -18.63 20.78
CA LEU A 230 -9.07 -18.78 19.42
C LEU A 230 -8.21 -20.03 19.34
N LYS A 231 -8.41 -20.86 18.32
CA LYS A 231 -7.78 -22.18 18.20
C LYS A 231 -6.36 -22.15 17.68
N ASP A 232 -6.07 -21.27 16.74
CA ASP A 232 -4.80 -21.22 16.01
C ASP A 232 -4.49 -19.80 15.51
N GLY A 233 -3.34 -19.63 14.84
CA GLY A 233 -2.95 -18.36 14.27
C GLY A 233 -3.88 -17.86 13.14
N HIS A 234 -4.67 -18.71 12.49
CA HIS A 234 -5.64 -18.29 11.48
C HIS A 234 -6.83 -17.59 12.14
N GLU A 235 -7.32 -18.12 13.27
CA GLU A 235 -8.36 -17.45 14.06
C GLU A 235 -7.84 -16.14 14.70
N VAL A 236 -6.55 -16.05 15.04
CA VAL A 236 -5.90 -14.79 15.43
C VAL A 236 -5.92 -13.77 14.28
N GLN A 237 -5.59 -14.18 13.05
CA GLN A 237 -5.69 -13.30 11.88
C GLN A 237 -7.13 -12.82 11.65
N SER A 238 -8.11 -13.72 11.74
CA SER A 238 -9.53 -13.36 11.61
C SER A 238 -9.96 -12.36 12.69
N TYR A 239 -9.51 -12.55 13.94
CA TYR A 239 -9.74 -11.60 15.03
C TYR A 239 -9.13 -10.23 14.72
N PHE A 240 -7.87 -10.20 14.26
CA PHE A 240 -7.17 -8.97 13.89
C PHE A 240 -7.92 -8.21 12.78
N VAL A 241 -8.26 -8.89 11.68
CA VAL A 241 -8.97 -8.30 10.54
C VAL A 241 -10.32 -7.70 10.96
N LYS A 242 -11.10 -8.41 11.80
CA LYS A 242 -12.38 -7.89 12.30
C LYS A 242 -12.22 -6.63 13.16
N ARG A 243 -11.14 -6.53 13.93
CA ARG A 243 -10.82 -5.32 14.72
C ARG A 243 -10.48 -4.14 13.80
N VAL A 244 -9.66 -4.38 12.78
CA VAL A 244 -9.29 -3.36 11.77
C VAL A 244 -10.53 -2.90 10.98
N GLU A 245 -11.33 -3.84 10.49
CA GLU A 245 -12.57 -3.55 9.76
C GLU A 245 -13.49 -2.64 10.59
N LYS A 246 -13.69 -2.95 11.88
CA LYS A 246 -14.50 -2.11 12.77
C LYS A 246 -13.96 -0.68 12.87
N SER A 247 -12.65 -0.51 12.91
CA SER A 247 -11.99 0.79 12.94
C SER A 247 -12.20 1.59 11.65
N LEU A 248 -12.04 0.94 10.48
CA LEU A 248 -12.28 1.55 9.18
C LEU A 248 -13.74 1.94 8.99
N ARG A 249 -14.68 1.06 9.35
CA ARG A 249 -16.12 1.33 9.28
C ARG A 249 -16.54 2.51 10.14
N ALA A 250 -15.95 2.68 11.32
CA ALA A 250 -16.21 3.83 12.19
C ALA A 250 -15.81 5.17 11.53
N ARG A 251 -14.95 5.15 10.51
CA ARG A 251 -14.51 6.31 9.71
C ARG A 251 -15.20 6.43 8.35
N GLY A 252 -16.19 5.57 8.07
CA GLY A 252 -16.92 5.57 6.80
C GLY A 252 -16.17 4.90 5.63
N ALA A 253 -15.05 4.23 5.91
CA ALA A 253 -14.32 3.42 4.93
C ALA A 253 -14.83 1.96 4.93
N ASN A 254 -14.72 1.32 3.77
CA ASN A 254 -14.98 -0.10 3.56
C ASN A 254 -13.69 -0.90 3.43
#